data_AF-A0AAC9R4E8-F1
#
_entry.id   AF-A0AAC9R4E8-F1
#
_cell.length_a   1.000
_cell.length_b   1.000
_cell.length_c   1.000
_cell.angle_alpha   90.00
_cell.angle_beta   90.00
_cell.angle_gamma   90.00
#
_symmetry.space_group_name_H-M   'P 1'
#
loop_
_entity.id
_entity.type
_entity.pdbx_description
1 polymer ?
#
loop_
_entity_poly.entity_id
_entity_poly.type
_entity_poly.pdbx_seq_one_letter_code
_entity_poly.pdbx_strand_id
1 'polypeptide(L)'
;MDKKRLKRKLIVYAISVIVCLILVLVLLALFEGFKVHKLNFTLDIILLTLKERLLHPIATVTGYIKTKNIAFYVGIAFSFFYPLYVLLAVNRNKTKQDKNSQAHGTARFSTIAEVIKGNNFIVKKQKTVQEEFKQSLIYTVDQLNKAGTTKTRS
;
A
#
# COMPACT_ATOMS: atom_id res chain seq x y z
N MET A 1 20.01 3.17 10.66
CA MET A 1 18.57 3.21 10.31
C MET A 1 18.05 4.62 10.63
N ASP A 2 17.55 5.37 9.64
CA ASP A 2 17.10 6.76 9.83
C ASP A 2 16.06 6.89 10.96
N LYS A 3 16.27 7.81 11.90
CA LYS A 3 15.31 8.11 12.99
C LYS A 3 13.89 8.37 12.46
N LYS A 4 13.75 9.04 11.30
CA LYS A 4 12.44 9.29 10.65
C LYS A 4 11.76 8.00 10.18
N ARG A 5 12.51 7.04 9.62
CA ARG A 5 11.97 5.76 9.13
C ARG A 5 11.52 4.85 10.29
N LEU A 6 12.24 4.87 11.41
CA LEU A 6 11.86 4.13 12.61
C LEU A 6 10.57 4.67 13.23
N LYS A 7 10.45 5.99 13.40
CA LYS A 7 9.22 6.63 13.91
C LYS A 7 7.99 6.28 13.06
N ARG A 8 8.12 6.33 11.73
CA ARG A 8 7.02 5.95 10.82
C ARG A 8 6.59 4.49 10.99
N LYS A 9 7.55 3.56 11.10
CA LYS A 9 7.23 2.13 11.33
C LYS A 9 6.51 1.92 12.66
N LEU A 10 6.92 2.64 13.70
CA LEU A 10 6.34 2.53 15.04
C LEU A 10 4.91 3.09 15.08
N ILE A 11 4.65 4.21 14.39
CA ILE A 11 3.29 4.75 14.23
C ILE A 11 2.38 3.79 13.47
N VAL A 12 2.85 3.23 12.34
CA VAL A 12 2.07 2.25 11.56
C VAL A 12 1.76 1.00 12.39
N TYR A 13 2.72 0.53 13.18
CA TYR A 13 2.52 -0.58 14.12
C TYR A 13 1.50 -0.24 15.21
N ALA A 14 1.58 0.95 15.82
CA ALA A 14 0.62 1.36 16.84
C ALA A 14 -0.82 1.43 16.27
N ILE A 15 -0.98 2.00 15.07
CA ILE A 15 -2.27 2.06 14.39
C ILE A 15 -2.80 0.65 14.07
N SER A 16 -1.95 -0.25 13.57
CA SER A 16 -2.40 -1.61 13.23
C SER A 16 -2.80 -2.42 14.46
N VAL A 17 -2.13 -2.24 15.60
CA VAL A 17 -2.53 -2.84 16.88
C VAL A 17 -3.89 -2.31 17.32
N ILE A 18 -4.14 -1.00 17.25
CA ILE A 18 -5.44 -0.40 17.60
C ILE A 18 -6.55 -0.97 16.72
N VAL A 19 -6.33 -1.07 15.41
CA VAL A 19 -7.30 -1.63 14.47
C VAL A 19 -7.58 -3.11 14.78
N CYS A 20 -6.55 -3.91 15.06
CA CYS A 20 -6.74 -5.31 15.47
C CYS A 20 -7.54 -5.43 16.78
N LEU A 21 -7.27 -4.57 17.77
CA LEU A 21 -8.02 -4.59 19.02
C LEU A 21 -9.51 -4.30 18.81
N ILE A 22 -9.85 -3.32 17.96
CA ILE A 22 -11.24 -3.04 17.60
C ILE A 22 -11.87 -4.24 16.88
N LEU A 23 -11.17 -4.84 15.93
CA LEU A 23 -11.64 -6.05 15.23
C LEU A 23 -11.94 -7.21 16.19
N VAL A 24 -11.08 -7.43 17.19
CA VAL A 24 -11.31 -8.45 18.22
C VAL A 24 -12.58 -8.17 19.00
N LEU A 25 -12.82 -6.91 19.40
CA LEU A 25 -14.04 -6.54 20.12
C LEU A 25 -15.30 -6.77 19.27
N VAL A 26 -15.25 -6.44 17.98
CA VAL A 26 -16.33 -6.68 17.02
C VAL A 26 -16.60 -8.18 16.86
N LEU A 27 -15.55 -8.99 16.66
CA LEU A 27 -15.68 -10.45 16.51
C LEU A 27 -16.29 -11.10 17.75
N LEU A 28 -15.86 -10.70 18.95
CA LEU A 28 -16.43 -11.20 20.20
C LEU A 28 -17.89 -10.78 20.37
N ALA A 29 -18.23 -9.55 20.00
CA ALA A 29 -19.61 -9.06 20.02
C ALA A 29 -20.52 -9.87 19.08
N LEU A 30 -20.04 -10.16 17.88
CA LEU A 30 -20.76 -11.00 16.92
C LEU A 30 -20.92 -12.43 17.43
N PHE A 31 -19.87 -13.02 18.00
CA PHE A 31 -19.91 -14.38 18.50
C PHE A 31 -20.85 -14.54 19.70
N GLU A 32 -20.86 -13.58 20.61
CA GLU A 32 -21.82 -13.56 21.73
C GLU A 32 -23.24 -13.26 21.26
N GLY A 33 -23.41 -12.30 20.35
CA GLY A 33 -24.70 -12.01 19.73
C GLY A 33 -25.30 -13.25 19.06
N PHE A 34 -24.47 -14.00 18.33
CA PHE A 34 -24.86 -15.26 17.70
C PHE A 34 -25.21 -16.34 18.72
N LYS A 35 -24.48 -16.46 19.84
CA LYS A 35 -24.83 -17.39 20.93
C LYS A 35 -26.20 -17.11 21.52
N VAL A 36 -26.53 -15.83 21.72
CA VAL A 36 -27.77 -15.40 22.37
C VAL A 36 -28.97 -15.51 21.42
N HIS A 37 -28.82 -15.05 20.17
CA HIS A 37 -29.94 -14.90 19.24
C HIS A 37 -30.05 -16.06 18.24
N LYS A 38 -29.04 -16.95 18.17
CA LYS A 38 -28.99 -18.15 17.31
C LYS A 38 -29.41 -17.85 15.87
N LEU A 39 -30.55 -18.41 15.43
CA LEU A 39 -31.09 -18.27 14.08
C LEU A 39 -31.85 -16.95 13.84
N ASN A 40 -32.18 -16.19 14.90
CA ASN A 40 -32.82 -14.87 14.81
C ASN A 40 -31.77 -13.74 14.73
N PHE A 41 -30.57 -14.04 14.25
CA PHE A 41 -29.47 -13.10 14.17
C PHE A 41 -29.61 -12.19 12.94
N THR A 42 -30.47 -11.19 13.07
CA THR A 42 -30.76 -10.20 12.01
C THR A 42 -29.75 -9.05 12.01
N LEU A 43 -29.57 -8.38 10.88
CA LEU A 43 -28.66 -7.24 10.71
C LEU A 43 -28.93 -6.09 11.70
N ASP A 44 -30.19 -5.84 12.04
CA ASP A 44 -30.54 -4.77 13.00
C ASP A 44 -30.01 -5.07 14.42
N ILE A 45 -30.10 -6.33 14.84
CA ILE A 45 -29.60 -6.79 16.14
C ILE A 45 -28.07 -6.69 16.19
N ILE A 46 -27.40 -7.06 15.09
CA ILE A 46 -25.95 -6.92 14.94
C ILE A 46 -25.53 -5.46 15.10
N LEU A 47 -26.20 -4.56 14.37
CA LEU A 47 -25.86 -3.15 14.35
C LEU A 47 -26.10 -2.50 15.73
N LEU A 48 -27.22 -2.84 16.38
CA LEU A 48 -27.52 -2.38 17.73
C LEU A 48 -26.48 -2.87 18.74
N THR A 49 -26.18 -4.17 18.73
CA THR A 49 -25.21 -4.80 19.65
C THR A 49 -23.81 -4.21 19.48
N LEU A 50 -23.39 -3.98 18.23
CA LEU A 50 -22.10 -3.36 17.93
C LEU A 50 -22.07 -1.90 18.36
N LYS A 51 -23.14 -1.15 18.09
CA LYS A 51 -23.24 0.27 18.46
C LYS A 51 -23.12 0.45 19.97
N GLU A 52 -23.86 -0.32 20.77
CA GLU A 52 -23.81 -0.26 22.23
C GLU A 52 -22.43 -0.62 22.77
N ARG A 53 -21.80 -1.68 22.24
CA ARG A 53 -20.47 -2.12 22.69
C ARG A 53 -19.34 -1.19 22.27
N LEU A 54 -19.46 -0.55 21.09
CA LEU A 54 -18.49 0.43 20.59
C LEU A 54 -18.63 1.82 21.24
N LEU A 55 -19.84 2.18 21.70
CA LEU A 55 -20.06 3.40 22.49
C LEU A 55 -19.45 3.30 23.88
N HIS A 56 -19.38 2.10 24.45
CA HIS A 56 -18.81 1.84 25.77
C HIS A 56 -17.66 0.83 25.74
N PRO A 57 -16.53 1.16 25.08
CA PRO A 57 -15.43 0.22 24.87
C PRO A 57 -14.75 -0.17 26.19
N ILE A 58 -14.64 0.77 27.14
CA ILE A 58 -14.03 0.53 28.46
C ILE A 58 -14.90 -0.44 29.27
N ALA A 59 -16.21 -0.21 29.31
CA ALA A 59 -17.14 -1.10 30.01
C ALA A 59 -17.12 -2.51 29.40
N THR A 60 -17.09 -2.60 28.07
CA THR A 60 -17.02 -3.86 27.34
C THR A 60 -15.74 -4.65 27.67
N VAL A 61 -14.58 -3.98 27.65
CA VAL A 61 -13.30 -4.60 28.03
C VAL A 61 -13.31 -5.09 29.47
N THR A 62 -13.79 -4.27 30.41
CA THR A 62 -13.86 -4.69 31.82
C THR A 62 -14.83 -5.86 32.02
N GLY A 63 -15.92 -5.93 31.24
CA GLY A 63 -16.82 -7.08 31.20
C GLY A 63 -16.11 -8.37 30.77
N TYR A 64 -15.32 -8.33 29.70
CA TYR A 64 -14.56 -9.50 29.24
C TYR A 64 -13.47 -9.95 30.23
N ILE A 65 -12.84 -9.01 30.93
CA ILE A 65 -11.86 -9.32 31.98
C ILE A 65 -12.54 -9.99 33.17
N LYS A 66 -13.68 -9.45 33.63
CA LYS A 66 -14.44 -10.00 34.75
C LYS A 66 -14.97 -11.41 34.47
N THR A 67 -15.45 -11.64 33.25
CA THR A 67 -15.97 -12.94 32.81
C THR A 67 -14.88 -13.94 32.45
N LYS A 68 -13.59 -13.55 32.55
CA LYS A 68 -12.42 -14.36 32.18
C LYS A 68 -12.58 -14.99 30.79
N ASN A 69 -13.11 -14.23 29.83
CA ASN A 69 -13.38 -14.75 28.50
C ASN A 69 -12.05 -15.10 27.80
N ILE A 70 -11.80 -16.40 27.59
CA ILE A 70 -10.55 -16.92 27.00
C ILE A 70 -10.34 -16.34 25.60
N ALA A 71 -11.39 -16.21 24.80
CA ALA A 71 -11.30 -15.68 23.44
C ALA A 71 -10.85 -14.22 23.42
N PHE A 72 -11.18 -13.44 24.46
CA PHE A 72 -10.69 -12.07 24.62
C PHE A 72 -9.19 -12.01 24.85
N TYR A 73 -8.65 -12.85 25.74
CA TYR A 73 -7.20 -12.89 25.98
C TYR A 73 -6.41 -13.37 24.76
N VAL A 74 -6.93 -14.39 24.06
CA VAL A 74 -6.33 -14.87 22.80
C VAL A 74 -6.36 -13.77 21.74
N GLY A 75 -7.48 -13.04 21.61
CA GLY A 75 -7.61 -11.93 20.68
C GLY A 75 -6.66 -10.77 21.00
N ILE A 76 -6.47 -10.44 22.27
CA ILE A 76 -5.47 -9.44 22.71
C ILE A 76 -4.08 -9.89 22.27
N ALA A 77 -3.67 -11.13 22.61
CA ALA A 77 -2.36 -11.64 22.24
C ALA A 77 -2.16 -11.56 20.71
N PHE A 78 -3.15 -12.02 19.94
CA PHE A 78 -3.14 -11.93 18.49
C PHE A 78 -2.96 -10.50 17.97
N SER A 79 -3.64 -9.53 18.59
CA SER A 79 -3.58 -8.11 18.19
C SER A 79 -2.19 -7.49 18.30
N PHE A 80 -1.33 -7.99 19.20
CA PHE A 80 0.06 -7.55 19.32
C PHE A 80 1.01 -8.38 18.45
N PHE A 81 0.88 -9.71 18.47
CA PHE A 81 1.84 -10.59 17.80
C PHE A 81 1.66 -10.65 16.29
N TYR A 82 0.42 -10.55 15.78
CA TYR A 82 0.17 -10.63 14.34
C TYR A 82 0.77 -9.44 13.57
N PRO A 83 0.52 -8.17 13.95
CA PRO A 83 1.14 -7.04 13.27
C PRO A 83 2.67 -7.04 13.40
N LEU A 84 3.20 -7.53 14.52
CA LEU A 84 4.63 -7.68 14.74
C LEU A 84 5.23 -8.72 13.77
N TYR A 85 4.59 -9.89 13.66
CA TYR A 85 4.98 -10.93 12.72
C TYR A 85 4.99 -10.41 11.28
N VAL A 86 3.92 -9.72 10.84
CA VAL A 86 3.83 -9.15 9.49
C VAL A 86 4.95 -8.14 9.25
N LEU A 87 5.22 -7.26 10.22
CA LEU A 87 6.30 -6.26 10.12
C LEU A 87 7.69 -6.91 9.97
N LEU A 88 7.94 -8.01 10.69
CA LEU A 88 9.19 -8.76 10.62
C LEU A 88 9.29 -9.57 9.31
N ALA A 89 8.20 -10.21 8.88
CA ALA A 89 8.15 -11.02 7.66
C ALA A 89 8.37 -10.16 6.39
N VAL A 90 7.80 -8.96 6.33
CA VAL A 90 7.97 -8.03 5.19
C VAL A 90 9.44 -7.64 4.98
N ASN A 91 10.24 -7.52 6.06
CA ASN A 91 11.66 -7.21 5.92
C ASN A 91 12.47 -8.38 5.35
N ARG A 92 12.04 -9.63 5.54
CA ARG A 92 12.73 -10.83 5.02
C ARG A 92 12.55 -11.02 3.51
N ASN A 93 11.42 -10.59 2.94
CA ASN A 93 11.16 -10.72 1.51
C ASN A 93 11.95 -9.72 0.65
N LYS A 94 12.28 -8.54 1.19
CA LYS A 94 13.11 -7.55 0.49
C LYS A 94 14.53 -8.06 0.26
N THR A 95 15.10 -8.78 1.22
CA THR A 95 16.45 -9.37 1.11
C THR A 95 16.52 -10.52 0.12
N LYS A 96 15.39 -11.19 -0.17
CA LYS A 96 15.35 -12.24 -1.21
C LYS A 96 15.22 -11.66 -2.62
N GLN A 97 14.54 -10.52 -2.77
CA GLN A 97 14.34 -9.90 -4.08
C GLN A 97 15.64 -9.26 -4.63
N ASP A 98 16.54 -8.80 -3.75
CA ASP A 98 17.87 -8.31 -4.15
C ASP A 98 18.85 -9.44 -4.55
N LYS A 99 18.66 -10.68 -4.08
CA LYS A 99 19.54 -11.81 -4.44
C LYS A 99 19.31 -12.33 -5.86
N ASN A 100 18.17 -12.04 -6.48
CA ASN A 100 17.94 -12.29 -7.91
C ASN A 100 18.51 -11.19 -8.82
N SER A 101 19.19 -10.18 -8.26
CA SER A 101 19.83 -9.11 -9.04
C SER A 101 21.31 -9.35 -9.36
N GLN A 102 21.88 -10.48 -8.94
CA GLN A 102 23.26 -10.86 -9.26
C GLN A 102 23.32 -12.33 -9.67
N ALA A 103 22.64 -12.67 -10.77
CA ALA A 103 22.86 -13.94 -11.46
C ALA A 103 23.71 -13.66 -12.70
N HIS A 104 25.03 -13.86 -12.57
CA HIS A 104 25.90 -14.05 -13.73
C HIS A 104 25.37 -15.26 -14.51
N GLY A 105 24.88 -15.03 -15.74
CA GLY A 105 24.62 -16.09 -16.71
C GLY A 105 23.20 -16.25 -17.26
N THR A 106 22.20 -15.50 -16.79
CA THR A 106 20.84 -15.56 -17.38
C THR A 106 20.43 -14.19 -17.91
N ALA A 107 20.23 -14.10 -19.23
CA ALA A 107 19.67 -12.91 -19.87
C ALA A 107 18.25 -12.67 -19.32
N ARG A 108 18.12 -11.66 -18.45
CA ARG A 108 16.82 -11.12 -18.03
C ARG A 108 16.56 -9.82 -18.76
N PHE A 109 15.28 -9.50 -19.01
CA PHE A 109 14.91 -8.18 -19.49
C PHE A 109 15.42 -7.10 -18.51
N SER A 110 16.22 -6.17 -19.02
CA SER A 110 16.75 -5.07 -18.22
C SER A 110 15.63 -4.19 -17.69
N THR A 111 15.77 -3.77 -16.44
CA THR A 111 14.85 -2.79 -15.86
C THR A 111 15.10 -1.41 -16.45
N ILE A 112 14.06 -0.57 -16.51
CA ILE A 112 14.15 0.80 -17.07
C ILE A 112 15.31 1.59 -16.42
N ALA A 113 15.54 1.42 -15.11
CA ALA A 113 16.65 2.04 -14.40
C ALA A 113 18.04 1.59 -14.89
N GLU A 114 18.20 0.31 -15.26
CA GLU A 114 19.46 -0.23 -15.81
C GLU A 114 19.71 0.30 -17.23
N VAL A 115 18.65 0.41 -18.06
CA VAL A 115 18.72 0.96 -19.42
C VAL A 115 19.16 2.42 -19.42
N ILE A 116 18.68 3.21 -18.45
CA ILE A 116 19.02 4.64 -18.32
C ILE A 116 20.44 4.83 -17.78
N LYS A 117 20.89 3.95 -16.88
CA LYS A 117 22.20 4.05 -16.21
C LYS A 117 23.38 3.80 -17.16
N GLY A 118 23.14 3.13 -18.29
CA GLY A 118 24.16 2.87 -19.31
C GLY A 118 24.52 4.06 -20.22
N ASN A 119 23.98 5.26 -19.97
CA ASN A 119 24.14 6.47 -20.80
C ASN A 119 23.75 6.34 -22.29
N ASN A 120 23.27 5.18 -22.74
CA ASN A 120 22.88 4.93 -24.13
C ASN A 120 21.48 5.49 -24.47
N PHE A 121 20.69 5.88 -23.47
CA PHE A 121 19.33 6.37 -23.67
C PHE A 121 19.08 7.65 -22.88
N ILE A 122 18.68 8.72 -23.60
CA ILE A 122 18.30 10.00 -23.00
C ILE A 122 16.81 9.94 -22.65
N VAL A 123 16.49 9.99 -21.36
CA VAL A 123 15.10 10.07 -20.91
C VAL A 123 14.60 11.49 -21.06
N LYS A 124 13.84 11.76 -22.14
CA LYS A 124 13.12 13.02 -22.31
C LYS A 124 11.67 12.86 -21.89
N LYS A 125 11.11 13.91 -21.27
CA LYS A 125 9.66 13.96 -20.99
C LYS A 125 8.91 14.00 -22.32
N GLN A 126 7.78 13.29 -22.42
CA GLN A 126 6.94 13.24 -23.62
C GLN A 126 6.62 14.64 -24.18
N LYS A 127 6.31 15.60 -23.30
CA LYS A 127 6.03 16.99 -23.68
C LYS A 127 7.21 17.65 -24.42
N THR A 128 8.43 17.44 -23.95
CA THR A 128 9.65 17.97 -24.56
C THR A 128 9.90 17.36 -25.94
N VAL A 129 9.67 16.05 -26.09
CA VAL A 129 9.79 15.36 -27.39
C VAL A 129 8.76 15.88 -28.39
N GLN A 130 7.52 16.13 -27.94
CA GLN A 130 6.46 16.69 -28.78
C GLN A 130 6.76 18.13 -29.23
N GLU A 131 7.33 18.95 -28.35
CA GLU A 131 7.73 20.32 -28.67
C GLU A 131 8.90 20.36 -29.65
N GLU A 132 9.94 19.54 -29.45
CA GLU A 132 11.06 19.39 -30.38
C GLU A 132 10.60 18.92 -31.77
N PHE A 133 9.68 17.96 -31.82
CA PHE A 133 9.11 17.47 -33.07
C PHE A 133 8.27 18.53 -33.80
N LYS A 134 7.45 19.31 -33.08
CA LYS A 134 6.72 20.42 -33.70
C LYS A 134 7.67 21.47 -34.27
N GLN A 135 8.75 21.79 -33.56
CA GLN A 135 9.75 22.73 -34.05
C GLN A 135 10.47 22.21 -35.30
N SER A 136 10.81 20.92 -35.36
CA SER A 136 11.44 20.35 -36.57
C SER A 136 10.53 20.38 -37.79
N LEU A 137 9.21 20.17 -37.61
CA LEU A 137 8.22 20.33 -38.67
C LEU A 137 8.15 21.78 -39.18
N ILE A 138 8.10 22.75 -38.28
CA ILE A 138 8.07 24.18 -38.64
C ILE A 138 9.34 24.57 -39.40
N TYR A 139 10.50 24.14 -38.92
CA TYR A 139 11.78 24.36 -39.59
C TYR A 139 11.82 23.77 -41.01
N THR A 140 11.30 22.55 -41.17
CA THR A 140 11.27 21.86 -42.47
C THR A 140 10.36 22.60 -43.46
N VAL A 141 9.19 23.06 -43.01
CA VAL A 141 8.26 23.84 -43.84
C VAL A 141 8.87 25.19 -44.24
N ASP A 142 9.56 25.88 -43.32
CA ASP A 142 10.23 27.15 -43.63
C ASP A 142 11.35 26.99 -44.67
N GLN A 143 12.12 25.90 -44.58
CA GLN A 143 13.15 25.57 -45.58
C GLN A 143 12.55 25.25 -46.97
N LEU A 144 11.43 24.52 -47.01
CA LEU A 144 10.73 24.23 -48.25
C LEU A 144 10.15 25.50 -48.90
N ASN A 145 9.61 26.42 -48.10
CA ASN A 145 9.10 27.70 -48.59
C ASN A 145 10.23 28.58 -49.15
N LYS A 146 11.39 28.62 -48.48
CA LYS A 146 12.59 29.33 -48.99
C LYS A 146 13.13 28.71 -50.28
N ALA A 147 13.12 27.39 -50.40
CA ALA A 147 13.51 26.71 -51.64
C ALA A 147 12.51 26.96 -52.79
N GLY A 148 11.21 27.03 -52.50
CA GLY A 148 10.14 27.30 -53.46
C GLY A 148 10.14 28.74 -54.00
N THR A 149 10.47 29.73 -53.16
CA THR A 149 10.60 31.14 -53.56
C THR A 149 11.87 31.43 -54.35
N THR A 150 12.90 30.59 -54.22
CA THR A 150 14.14 30.70 -55.02
C THR A 150 13.94 30.16 -56.45
N LYS A 151 13.03 29.20 -56.66
CA LYS A 151 12.72 28.65 -58.00
C LYS A 151 11.76 29.47 -58.84
N THR A 152 11.00 30.39 -58.24
CA THR A 152 10.03 31.25 -58.94
C THR A 152 10.58 32.63 -59.32
N ARG A 153 11.87 32.88 -59.05
CA ARG A 153 12.56 34.16 -59.30
C ARG A 153 13.75 34.04 -60.26
N SER A 154 13.67 33.09 -61.19
CA SER A 154 14.56 32.95 -62.36
C SER A 154 13.79 33.25 -63.64
#